data_AF-A0A2C9A6F9-F1
#
_entry.id   AF-A0A2C9A6F9-F1
#
_cell.length_a   1.000
_cell.length_b   1.000
_cell.length_c   1.000
_cell.angle_alpha   90.00
_cell.angle_beta   90.00
_cell.angle_gamma   90.00
#
_symmetry.space_group_name_H-M   'P 1'
#
loop_
_entity.id
_entity.type
_entity.pdbx_description
1 polymer ?
#
loop_
_entity_poly.entity_id
_entity_poly.type
_entity_poly.pdbx_seq_one_letter_code
_entity_poly.pdbx_strand_id
1 'polypeptide(L)'
;MALAQWQTCVEMANAVSQRRDATNNLFVTLHLAVVGVLMAVSSFSAFEVSVICLLGMVFCVTWICIINNFRILNSQKFQVITEMEKKLPIQPMTIEWEGIKKTRYKLGSCLELVLPVAFEFAYAVFMVEHLVST
;
A
#
# COMPACT_ATOMS: atom_id res chain seq x y z
N MET A 1 19.38 -22.28 -19.24
CA MET A 1 18.74 -21.04 -19.75
C MET A 1 17.40 -20.76 -19.07
N ALA A 2 16.45 -21.71 -19.05
CA ALA A 2 15.14 -21.53 -18.42
C ALA A 2 15.20 -21.14 -16.92
N LEU A 3 16.08 -21.78 -16.14
CA LEU A 3 16.26 -21.46 -14.72
C LEU A 3 16.70 -20.01 -14.48
N ALA A 4 17.69 -19.52 -15.23
CA ALA A 4 18.20 -18.15 -15.08
C ALA A 4 17.13 -17.10 -15.40
N GLN A 5 16.34 -17.31 -16.47
CA GLN A 5 15.23 -16.42 -16.81
C GLN A 5 14.16 -16.40 -15.70
N TRP A 6 13.82 -17.58 -15.17
CA TRP A 6 12.88 -17.68 -14.05
C TRP A 6 13.41 -16.96 -12.80
N GLN A 7 14.69 -17.14 -12.46
CA GLN A 7 15.33 -16.46 -11.33
C GLN A 7 15.26 -14.94 -11.48
N THR A 8 15.60 -14.39 -12.65
CA THR A 8 15.47 -12.95 -12.92
C THR A 8 14.03 -12.46 -12.75
N CYS A 9 13.04 -13.20 -13.24
CA CYS A 9 11.63 -12.81 -13.05
C CYS A 9 11.22 -12.79 -11.57
N VAL A 10 11.66 -13.78 -10.79
CA VAL A 10 11.42 -13.86 -9.34
C VAL A 10 12.07 -12.67 -8.62
N GLU A 11 13.34 -12.37 -8.92
CA GLU A 11 14.04 -11.21 -8.35
C GLU A 11 13.33 -9.89 -8.68
N MET A 12 12.87 -9.71 -9.92
CA MET A 12 12.09 -8.54 -10.31
C MET A 12 10.75 -8.45 -9.56
N ALA A 13 10.08 -9.57 -9.29
CA ALA A 13 8.84 -9.57 -8.51
C ALA A 13 9.10 -9.24 -7.03
N ASN A 14 10.20 -9.73 -6.47
CA ASN A 14 10.63 -9.37 -5.12
C ASN A 14 10.96 -7.87 -5.01
N ALA A 15 11.69 -7.31 -5.97
CA ALA A 15 12.01 -5.88 -6.01
C ALA A 15 10.76 -4.99 -6.05
N VAL A 16 9.71 -5.40 -6.79
CA VAL A 16 8.43 -4.68 -6.78
C VAL A 16 7.76 -4.74 -5.40
N SER A 17 7.81 -5.88 -4.73
CA SER A 17 7.25 -6.05 -3.38
C SER A 17 7.99 -5.16 -2.36
N GLN A 18 9.31 -5.11 -2.43
CA GLN A 18 10.12 -4.19 -1.61
C GLN A 18 9.79 -2.72 -1.89
N ARG A 19 9.57 -2.35 -3.16
CA ARG A 19 9.16 -0.99 -3.54
C ARG A 19 7.79 -0.63 -2.98
N ARG A 20 6.84 -1.58 -2.95
CA ARG A 20 5.53 -1.39 -2.33
C ARG A 20 5.66 -1.11 -0.84
N ASP A 21 6.46 -1.89 -0.12
CA ASP A 21 6.65 -1.73 1.32
C ASP A 21 7.34 -0.38 1.65
N ALA A 22 8.35 0.01 0.86
CA ALA A 22 8.99 1.32 0.98
C ALA A 22 8.01 2.47 0.72
N THR A 23 7.15 2.33 -0.29
CA THR A 23 6.12 3.32 -0.64
C THR A 23 5.07 3.45 0.48
N ASN A 24 4.61 2.33 1.03
CA ASN A 24 3.69 2.31 2.16
C ASN A 24 4.28 3.02 3.39
N ASN A 25 5.53 2.73 3.73
CA ASN A 25 6.20 3.39 4.86
C ASN A 25 6.35 4.90 4.65
N LEU A 26 6.62 5.34 3.41
CA LEU A 26 6.68 6.76 3.06
C LEU A 26 5.32 7.45 3.30
N PHE A 27 4.23 6.86 2.83
CA PHE A 27 2.88 7.40 3.05
C PHE A 27 2.51 7.45 4.54
N VAL A 28 2.77 6.37 5.29
CA VAL A 28 2.54 6.35 6.75
C VAL A 28 3.31 7.49 7.43
N THR A 29 4.59 7.64 7.11
CA THR A 29 5.44 8.68 7.71
C THR A 29 4.94 10.07 7.37
N LEU A 30 4.58 10.31 6.10
CA LEU A 30 4.04 11.59 5.64
C LEU A 30 2.75 11.94 6.38
N HIS A 31 1.79 11.01 6.44
CA HIS A 31 0.50 11.26 7.08
C HIS A 31 0.62 11.44 8.59
N LEU A 32 1.46 10.66 9.27
CA LEU A 32 1.78 10.87 10.69
C LEU A 32 2.39 12.24 10.95
N ALA A 33 3.31 12.70 10.09
CA ALA A 33 3.91 14.03 10.21
C ALA A 33 2.85 15.14 10.05
N VAL A 34 1.98 15.04 9.05
CA VAL A 34 0.91 16.02 8.83
C VAL A 34 -0.06 16.04 10.02
N VAL A 35 -0.54 14.88 10.48
CA VAL A 35 -1.42 14.80 11.66
C VAL A 35 -0.73 15.36 12.90
N GLY A 36 0.56 15.06 13.11
CA GLY A 36 1.33 15.59 14.21
C GLY A 36 1.43 17.12 14.19
N VAL A 37 1.64 17.72 13.02
CA VAL A 37 1.65 19.19 12.85
C VAL A 37 0.28 19.79 13.13
N LEU A 38 -0.80 19.19 12.60
CA LEU A 38 -2.17 19.63 12.86
C LEU A 38 -2.51 19.61 14.35
N MET A 39 -2.07 18.59 15.09
CA MET A 39 -2.28 18.50 16.54
C MET A 39 -1.40 19.46 17.36
N ALA A 40 -0.20 19.78 16.89
CA ALA A 40 0.77 20.59 17.62
C ALA A 40 0.56 22.10 17.44
N VAL A 41 -0.02 22.53 16.31
CA VAL A 41 -0.12 23.95 15.94
C VAL A 41 -1.58 24.41 16.07
N SER A 42 -1.87 25.18 17.11
CA SER A 42 -3.21 25.72 17.37
C SER A 42 -3.52 27.04 16.65
N SER A 43 -2.55 27.61 15.93
CA SER A 43 -2.67 28.93 15.30
C SER A 43 -3.13 28.90 13.84
N PHE A 44 -3.41 27.72 13.29
CA PHE A 44 -3.93 27.62 11.93
C PHE A 44 -5.35 28.21 11.85
N SER A 45 -5.61 28.91 10.76
CA SER A 45 -6.96 29.34 10.41
C SER A 45 -7.79 28.17 9.85
N ALA A 46 -9.12 28.30 9.92
CA ALA A 46 -10.03 27.30 9.37
C ALA A 46 -9.81 27.01 7.88
N PHE A 47 -9.41 28.02 7.11
CA PHE A 47 -9.06 27.85 5.70
C PHE A 47 -7.81 26.98 5.52
N GLU A 48 -6.74 27.23 6.27
CA GLU A 48 -5.49 26.45 6.18
C GLU A 48 -5.72 25.00 6.58
N VAL A 49 -6.42 24.75 7.68
CA VAL A 49 -6.78 23.39 8.13
C VAL A 49 -7.59 22.65 7.07
N SER A 50 -8.59 23.32 6.47
CA SER A 50 -9.43 22.73 5.43
C SER A 50 -8.61 22.33 4.20
N VAL A 51 -7.69 23.20 3.74
CA VAL A 51 -6.80 22.91 2.61
C VAL A 51 -5.89 21.72 2.91
N ILE A 52 -5.28 21.67 4.10
CA ILE A 52 -4.39 20.57 4.50
C ILE A 52 -5.18 19.25 4.55
N CYS A 53 -6.38 19.24 5.14
CA CYS A 53 -7.21 18.04 5.24
C CYS A 53 -7.67 17.55 3.86
N LEU A 54 -8.09 18.46 2.96
CA LEU A 54 -8.47 18.11 1.59
C LEU A 54 -7.31 17.50 0.80
N LEU A 55 -6.11 18.07 0.89
CA LEU A 55 -4.92 17.50 0.27
C LEU A 55 -4.54 16.14 0.87
N GLY A 56 -4.65 16.02 2.19
CA GLY A 56 -4.45 14.75 2.92
C GLY A 56 -5.37 13.64 2.42
N MET A 57 -6.66 13.94 2.22
CA MET A 57 -7.65 13.01 1.68
C MET A 57 -7.33 12.61 0.23
N VAL A 58 -6.97 13.57 -0.63
CA VAL A 58 -6.54 13.29 -2.02
C VAL A 58 -5.31 12.37 -2.05
N PHE A 59 -4.37 12.55 -1.13
CA PHE A 59 -3.20 11.68 -1.01
C PHE A 59 -3.55 10.29 -0.48
N CYS A 60 -4.53 10.15 0.42
CA CYS A 60 -5.04 8.85 0.86
C CYS A 60 -5.67 8.07 -0.30
N VAL A 61 -6.48 8.72 -1.14
CA VAL A 61 -7.03 8.11 -2.36
C VAL A 61 -5.92 7.69 -3.32
N THR A 62 -4.91 8.54 -3.51
CA THR A 62 -3.74 8.25 -4.35
C THR A 62 -2.97 7.03 -3.82
N TRP A 63 -2.80 6.93 -2.50
CA TRP A 63 -2.15 5.81 -1.85
C TRP A 63 -2.92 4.51 -2.08
N ILE A 64 -4.25 4.51 -1.95
CA ILE A 64 -5.10 3.34 -2.26
C ILE A 64 -4.91 2.91 -3.72
N CYS A 65 -4.90 3.85 -4.66
CA CYS A 65 -4.65 3.57 -6.08
C CYS A 65 -3.28 2.90 -6.31
N ILE A 66 -2.24 3.38 -5.62
CA ILE A 66 -0.89 2.81 -5.71
C ILE A 66 -0.82 1.39 -5.13
N ILE A 67 -1.44 1.14 -3.98
CA ILE A 67 -1.54 -0.21 -3.39
C ILE A 67 -2.21 -1.17 -4.38
N ASN A 68 -3.32 -0.76 -4.99
CA ASN A 68 -4.03 -1.55 -5.99
C ASN A 68 -3.18 -1.81 -7.24
N ASN A 69 -2.43 -0.81 -7.70
CA ASN A 69 -1.51 -0.97 -8.82
C ASN A 69 -0.44 -2.04 -8.55
N PHE A 70 0.23 -1.98 -7.40
CA PHE A 70 1.21 -2.99 -7.01
C PHE A 70 0.60 -4.39 -6.88
N ARG A 71 -0.63 -4.49 -6.34
CA ARG A 71 -1.35 -5.75 -6.22
C ARG A 71 -1.63 -6.39 -7.59
N ILE A 72 -2.09 -5.60 -8.55
CA ILE A 72 -2.34 -6.07 -9.93
C ILE A 72 -1.02 -6.49 -10.58
N LEU A 73 0.02 -5.66 -10.50
CA LEU A 73 1.31 -5.94 -11.11
C LEU A 73 1.94 -7.22 -10.55
N ASN A 74 1.95 -7.40 -9.23
CA ASN A 74 2.47 -8.60 -8.59
C ASN A 74 1.66 -9.85 -8.96
N SER A 75 0.32 -9.73 -9.04
CA SER A 75 -0.51 -10.85 -9.50
C SER A 75 -0.16 -11.28 -10.93
N GLN A 76 0.08 -10.34 -11.84
CA GLN A 76 0.44 -10.64 -13.23
C GLN A 76 1.86 -11.24 -13.32
N LYS A 77 2.83 -10.68 -12.58
CA LYS A 77 4.18 -11.23 -12.50
C LYS A 77 4.18 -12.66 -11.96
N PHE A 78 3.40 -12.92 -10.92
CA PHE A 78 3.29 -14.24 -10.33
C PHE A 78 2.76 -15.28 -11.34
N GLN A 79 1.72 -14.93 -12.10
CA GLN A 79 1.20 -15.81 -13.17
C GLN A 79 2.28 -16.17 -14.19
N VAL A 80 3.04 -15.18 -14.67
CA VAL A 80 4.14 -15.42 -15.63
C VAL A 80 5.21 -16.31 -15.01
N ILE A 81 5.60 -16.08 -13.75
CA ILE A 81 6.59 -16.89 -13.04
C ILE A 81 6.13 -18.35 -12.93
N THR A 82 4.88 -18.59 -12.50
CA THR A 82 4.30 -19.94 -12.38
C THR A 82 4.22 -20.65 -13.74
N GLU A 83 3.86 -19.95 -14.81
CA GLU A 83 3.85 -20.54 -16.16
C GLU A 83 5.26 -20.90 -16.65
N MET A 84 6.26 -20.07 -16.36
CA MET A 84 7.66 -20.40 -16.64
C MET A 84 8.15 -21.60 -15.80
N GLU A 85 7.67 -21.70 -14.56
CA GLU A 85 8.05 -22.73 -13.60
C GLU A 85 7.69 -24.15 -14.06
N LYS A 86 6.66 -24.32 -14.90
CA LYS A 86 6.28 -25.61 -15.51
C LYS A 86 7.40 -26.29 -16.31
N LYS A 87 8.42 -25.53 -16.73
CA LYS A 87 9.60 -26.03 -17.46
C LYS A 87 10.75 -26.45 -16.54
N LEU A 88 10.60 -26.28 -15.23
CA LEU A 88 11.61 -26.60 -14.22
C LEU A 88 11.28 -27.94 -13.53
N PRO A 89 12.29 -28.65 -13.00
CA PRO A 89 12.08 -29.93 -12.32
C PRO A 89 11.27 -29.82 -11.02
N ILE A 90 11.27 -28.64 -10.39
CA ILE A 90 10.54 -28.34 -9.16
C ILE A 90 9.84 -27.00 -9.35
N GLN A 91 8.65 -26.87 -8.74
CA GLN A 91 7.81 -25.69 -8.86
C GLN A 91 7.57 -25.01 -7.50
N PRO A 92 8.62 -24.44 -6.86
CA PRO A 92 8.52 -23.88 -5.52
C PRO A 92 7.42 -22.82 -5.36
N MET A 93 7.27 -21.88 -6.28
CA MET A 93 6.29 -20.79 -6.20
C MET A 93 4.86 -21.33 -6.33
N THR A 94 4.65 -22.30 -7.22
CA THR A 94 3.36 -23.00 -7.36
C THR A 94 3.00 -23.75 -6.08
N ILE A 95 3.94 -24.52 -5.53
CA ILE A 95 3.77 -25.26 -4.27
C ILE A 95 3.44 -24.32 -3.11
N GLU A 96 4.16 -23.20 -2.99
CA GLU A 96 3.93 -22.18 -1.97
C GLU A 96 2.51 -21.60 -2.08
N TRP A 97 2.09 -21.24 -3.30
CA TRP A 97 0.76 -20.68 -3.55
C TRP A 97 -0.38 -21.64 -3.22
N GLU A 98 -0.21 -22.93 -3.51
CA GLU A 98 -1.17 -23.96 -3.11
C GLU A 98 -1.26 -24.12 -1.60
N GLY A 99 -0.12 -23.99 -0.89
CA GLY A 99 -0.08 -23.96 0.57
C GLY A 99 -0.86 -22.77 1.15
N ILE A 100 -0.60 -21.57 0.63
CA ILE A 100 -1.26 -20.31 1.07
C ILE A 100 -2.77 -20.34 0.82
N LYS A 101 -3.22 -20.89 -0.32
CA LYS A 101 -4.66 -21.03 -0.62
C LYS A 101 -5.40 -21.84 0.43
N LYS A 102 -4.76 -22.86 1.01
CA LYS A 102 -5.36 -23.72 2.05
C LYS A 102 -5.50 -23.00 3.38
N THR A 103 -4.67 -21.98 3.66
CA THR A 103 -4.65 -21.26 4.95
C THR A 103 -5.53 -20.01 4.99
N ARG A 104 -6.30 -19.70 3.93
CA ARG A 104 -7.11 -18.45 3.80
C ARG A 104 -6.31 -17.16 4.07
N TYR A 105 -5.00 -17.18 3.86
CA TYR A 105 -4.16 -16.02 4.14
C TYR A 105 -4.49 -14.86 3.18
N LYS A 106 -5.31 -13.91 3.66
CA LYS A 106 -5.65 -12.65 2.98
C LYS A 106 -5.14 -11.41 3.74
N LEU A 107 -4.29 -11.62 4.75
CA LEU A 107 -4.06 -10.63 5.80
C LEU A 107 -3.31 -9.38 5.31
N GLY A 108 -2.31 -9.56 4.42
CA GLY A 108 -1.43 -8.46 4.00
C GLY A 108 -2.15 -7.31 3.28
N SER A 109 -2.89 -7.61 2.21
CA SER A 109 -3.54 -6.56 1.41
C SER A 109 -4.72 -5.88 2.12
N CYS A 110 -5.39 -6.56 3.04
CA CYS A 110 -6.44 -5.94 3.84
C CYS A 110 -5.86 -4.94 4.84
N LEU A 111 -4.76 -5.30 5.52
CA LEU A 111 -4.10 -4.42 6.48
C LEU A 111 -3.55 -3.15 5.82
N GLU A 112 -2.97 -3.28 4.63
CA GLU A 112 -2.43 -2.14 3.87
C GLU A 112 -3.52 -1.12 3.48
N LEU A 113 -4.76 -1.56 3.25
CA LEU A 113 -5.88 -0.67 2.92
C LEU A 113 -6.54 -0.03 4.15
N VAL A 114 -6.37 -0.61 5.35
CA VAL A 114 -6.92 -0.05 6.59
C VAL A 114 -6.25 1.28 6.94
N LEU A 115 -4.95 1.42 6.69
CA LEU A 115 -4.19 2.63 7.01
C LEU A 115 -4.67 3.89 6.27
N PRO A 116 -4.73 3.94 4.92
CA PRO A 116 -5.22 5.12 4.22
C PRO A 116 -6.66 5.47 4.61
N VAL A 117 -7.52 4.47 4.85
CA VAL A 117 -8.90 4.70 5.31
C VAL A 117 -8.94 5.31 6.71
N ALA A 118 -8.06 4.86 7.62
CA ALA A 118 -7.96 5.44 8.95
C ALA A 118 -7.48 6.90 8.92
N PHE A 119 -6.50 7.23 8.06
CA PHE A 119 -6.05 8.60 7.87
C PHE A 119 -7.11 9.49 7.22
N GLU A 120 -7.83 8.99 6.21
CA GLU A 120 -8.98 9.68 5.61
C GLU A 120 -9.99 10.09 6.68
N PHE A 121 -10.36 9.14 7.56
CA PHE A 121 -11.28 9.40 8.66
C PHE A 121 -10.72 10.42 9.66
N ALA A 122 -9.43 10.33 9.98
CA ALA A 122 -8.79 11.30 10.88
C ALA A 122 -8.83 12.72 10.32
N TYR A 123 -8.57 12.91 9.02
CA TYR A 123 -8.69 14.23 8.37
C TYR A 123 -10.12 14.76 8.39
N ALA A 124 -11.11 13.90 8.12
CA ALA A 124 -12.51 14.30 8.16
C ALA A 124 -12.94 14.75 9.57
N VAL A 125 -12.56 14.01 10.61
CA VAL A 125 -12.86 14.37 12.01
C VAL A 125 -12.18 15.68 12.40
N PHE A 126 -10.89 15.83 12.08
CA PHE A 126 -10.14 17.05 12.42
C PHE A 126 -10.73 18.29 11.73
N MET A 127 -11.10 18.16 10.45
CA MET A 127 -11.73 19.24 9.70
C MET A 127 -13.09 19.65 10.30
N VAL A 128 -13.93 18.69 10.68
CA VAL A 128 -15.25 18.96 11.28
C VAL A 128 -15.11 19.63 12.64
N GLU A 129 -14.23 19.14 13.51
CA GLU A 129 -14.00 19.73 14.83
C GLU A 129 -13.55 21.18 14.72
N HIS A 130 -12.53 21.45 13.89
CA HIS A 130 -11.99 22.79 13.75
C HIS A 130 -12.99 23.79 13.12
N LEU A 131 -13.85 23.33 12.20
CA LEU A 131 -14.93 24.15 11.63
C LEU A 131 -16.05 24.47 12.63
N VAL A 132 -16.32 23.59 13.61
CA VAL A 132 -17.32 23.83 14.66
C VAL A 132 -16.76 24.75 15.75
N SER A 133 -15.44 24.68 15.99
CA SER A 133 -14.74 25.44 17.03
C SER A 133 -14.34 26.87 16.60
N THR A 134 -14.49 27.22 15.31
CA THR A 134 -14.19 28.56 14.74
C THR A 134 -15.44 29.41 14.63
#